data_AF-A0A6G6SMY4-F1
#
_entry.id   AF-A0A6G6SMY4-F1
#
_cell.length_a   1.000
_cell.length_b   1.000
_cell.length_c   1.000
_cell.angle_alpha   90.00
_cell.angle_beta   90.00
_cell.angle_gamma   90.00
#
_symmetry.space_group_name_H-M   'P 1'
#
loop_
_entity.id
_entity.type
_entity.pdbx_description
1 polymer ?
#
loop_
_entity_poly.entity_id
_entity_poly.type
_entity_poly.pdbx_seq_one_letter_code
_entity_poly.pdbx_strand_id
1 'polypeptide(L)'
;MIEQFDTQMLEVFGLKPENFDVDFLQWTYTFIKKSIKLDLVYSMDKTISTSLYVNNTLTVFCFGYGLKLLRIDNDKIYGETDFNGIKRSLEIDPLNITFKWEDSF
;
A
#
# COMPACT_ATOMS: atom_id res chain seq x y z
N MET A 1 -0.72 -13.34 1.73
CA MET A 1 -2.03 -13.60 2.34
C MET A 1 -2.52 -12.25 2.86
N ILE A 2 -3.50 -11.64 2.20
CA ILE A 2 -3.96 -10.28 2.52
C ILE A 2 -4.65 -10.24 3.89
N GLU A 3 -5.30 -11.34 4.29
CA GLU A 3 -6.09 -11.49 5.53
C GLU A 3 -5.34 -11.22 6.84
N GLN A 4 -4.01 -11.19 6.82
CA GLN A 4 -3.19 -10.92 8.01
C GLN A 4 -2.40 -9.62 7.92
N PHE A 5 -2.59 -8.83 6.87
CA PHE A 5 -1.76 -7.65 6.62
C PHE A 5 -1.90 -6.61 7.74
N ASP A 6 -3.13 -6.35 8.20
CA ASP A 6 -3.36 -5.42 9.32
C ASP A 6 -2.66 -5.87 10.62
N THR A 7 -2.67 -7.17 10.90
CA THR A 7 -1.95 -7.74 12.06
C THR A 7 -0.45 -7.56 11.89
N GLN A 8 0.11 -7.84 10.71
CA GLN A 8 1.53 -7.63 10.43
C GLN A 8 1.92 -6.15 10.54
N MET A 9 1.08 -5.21 10.08
CA MET A 9 1.32 -3.78 10.20
C MET A 9 1.45 -3.34 11.66
N LEU A 10 0.58 -3.87 12.52
CA LEU A 10 0.63 -3.61 13.95
C LEU A 10 1.85 -4.25 14.62
N GLU A 11 2.19 -5.49 14.27
CA GLU A 11 3.29 -6.23 14.89
C GLU A 11 4.67 -5.71 14.48
N VAL A 12 4.87 -5.39 13.20
CA VAL A 12 6.16 -4.97 12.66
C VAL A 12 6.39 -3.47 12.84
N PHE A 13 5.37 -2.65 12.55
CA PHE A 13 5.52 -1.19 12.55
C PHE A 13 4.82 -0.50 13.73
N GLY A 14 4.01 -1.21 14.53
CA GLY A 14 3.20 -0.58 15.57
C GLY A 14 2.08 0.30 15.02
N LEU A 15 1.73 0.14 13.73
CA LEU A 15 0.80 1.02 13.03
C LEU A 15 -0.58 0.38 12.90
N LYS A 16 -1.60 1.21 13.11
CA LYS A 16 -3.00 0.92 12.78
C LYS A 16 -3.37 1.68 11.50
N PRO A 17 -4.42 1.26 10.78
CA PRO A 17 -4.93 2.08 9.68
C PRO A 17 -5.35 3.46 10.21
N GLU A 18 -4.98 4.50 9.48
CA GLU A 18 -5.43 5.87 9.72
C GLU A 18 -6.95 5.98 9.54
N ASN A 19 -7.48 5.23 8.56
CA ASN A 19 -8.90 5.15 8.29
C ASN A 19 -9.28 3.73 7.84
N PHE A 20 -10.48 3.29 8.23
CA PHE A 20 -11.13 2.09 7.72
C PHE A 20 -12.54 2.45 7.24
N ASP A 21 -12.76 2.33 5.94
CA ASP A 21 -14.06 2.52 5.32
C ASP A 21 -14.83 1.20 5.32
N VAL A 22 -15.92 1.15 6.08
CA VAL A 22 -16.73 -0.05 6.28
C VAL A 22 -17.55 -0.40 5.04
N ASP A 23 -17.98 0.61 4.27
CA ASP A 23 -18.85 0.40 3.11
C ASP A 23 -18.09 -0.25 1.96
N PHE A 24 -16.80 0.07 1.83
CA PHE A 24 -15.91 -0.48 0.81
C PHE A 24 -14.93 -1.55 1.33
N LEU A 25 -14.93 -1.81 2.65
CA LEU A 25 -13.94 -2.63 3.34
C LEU A 25 -12.53 -2.24 2.87
N GLN A 26 -12.18 -0.98 3.09
CA GLN A 26 -10.96 -0.34 2.60
C GLN A 26 -10.13 0.21 3.76
N TRP A 27 -8.85 -0.10 3.77
CA TRP A 27 -7.89 0.35 4.75
C TRP A 27 -6.99 1.42 4.15
N THR A 28 -6.72 2.47 4.93
CA THR A 28 -5.75 3.51 4.59
C THR A 28 -4.65 3.53 5.64
N TYR A 29 -3.42 3.33 5.20
CA TYR A 29 -2.21 3.48 6.00
C TYR A 29 -1.44 4.70 5.54
N THR A 30 -1.07 5.57 6.48
CA THR A 30 -0.41 6.84 6.19
C THR A 30 0.98 6.86 6.81
N PHE A 31 2.00 7.08 5.98
CA PHE A 31 3.39 7.22 6.40
C PHE A 31 3.82 8.67 6.23
N ILE A 32 4.40 9.29 7.27
CA ILE A 32 4.77 10.72 7.27
C ILE A 32 6.22 10.89 7.73
N LYS A 33 7.01 11.63 6.94
CA LYS A 33 8.40 12.00 7.26
C LYS A 33 8.66 13.40 6.73
N LYS A 34 8.81 14.36 7.65
CA LYS A 34 8.92 15.79 7.35
C LYS A 34 7.73 16.26 6.50
N SER A 35 7.97 16.79 5.31
CA SER A 35 6.92 17.26 4.39
C SER A 35 6.46 16.23 3.36
N ILE A 36 6.93 14.98 3.48
CA ILE A 36 6.55 13.89 2.59
C ILE A 36 5.52 13.01 3.30
N LYS A 37 4.41 12.73 2.62
CA LYS A 37 3.36 11.80 3.06
C LYS A 37 3.13 10.76 1.98
N LEU A 38 3.05 9.49 2.36
CA LEU A 38 2.65 8.39 1.48
C LEU A 38 1.42 7.72 2.08
N ASP A 39 0.33 7.70 1.32
CA ASP A 39 -0.84 6.91 1.65
C ASP A 39 -0.76 5.59 0.88
N LEU A 40 -0.87 4.47 1.59
CA LEU A 40 -1.15 3.14 1.03
C LEU A 40 -2.62 2.82 1.30
N VAL A 41 -3.37 2.53 0.25
CA VAL A 41 -4.79 2.17 0.34
C VAL A 41 -4.98 0.81 -0.30
N TYR A 42 -5.67 -0.11 0.38
CA TYR A 42 -6.11 -1.38 -0.21
C TYR A 42 -7.51 -1.75 0.30
N SER A 43 -8.20 -2.61 -0.44
CA SER A 43 -9.57 -3.00 -0.14
C SER A 43 -9.86 -4.47 -0.45
N MET A 44 -10.94 -4.99 0.13
CA MET A 44 -11.39 -6.38 -0.09
C MET A 44 -11.78 -6.68 -1.53
N ASP A 45 -12.16 -5.65 -2.31
CA ASP A 45 -12.46 -5.79 -3.74
C ASP A 45 -11.22 -6.00 -4.62
N LYS A 46 -10.04 -6.14 -4.00
CA LYS A 46 -8.73 -6.40 -4.61
C LYS A 46 -8.11 -5.18 -5.30
N THR A 47 -8.48 -3.97 -4.91
CA THR A 47 -7.74 -2.77 -5.31
C THR A 47 -6.59 -2.47 -4.34
N ILE A 48 -5.58 -1.80 -4.86
CA ILE A 48 -4.48 -1.23 -4.09
C ILE A 48 -3.97 0.05 -4.77
N SER A 49 -3.61 1.05 -3.99
CA SER A 49 -3.04 2.29 -4.52
C SER A 49 -2.04 2.93 -3.57
N THR A 50 -1.20 3.77 -4.14
CA THR A 50 -0.25 4.60 -3.41
C THR A 50 -0.37 6.05 -3.84
N SER A 51 -0.48 6.97 -2.88
CA SER A 51 -0.52 8.42 -3.13
C SER A 51 0.63 9.10 -2.40
N LEU A 52 1.57 9.70 -3.14
CA LEU A 52 2.70 10.45 -2.59
C LEU A 52 2.42 11.95 -2.63
N TYR A 53 2.56 12.60 -1.49
CA TYR A 53 2.40 14.04 -1.33
C TYR A 53 3.71 14.67 -0.86
N VAL A 54 4.05 15.81 -1.44
CA VAL A 54 5.16 16.66 -1.00
C VAL A 54 4.59 18.03 -0.68
N ASN A 55 4.81 18.53 0.54
CA ASN A 55 4.21 19.78 1.03
C ASN A 55 2.68 19.81 0.84
N ASN A 56 2.01 18.71 1.19
CA ASN A 56 0.56 18.53 1.05
C ASN A 56 0.03 18.59 -0.40
N THR A 57 0.91 18.52 -1.41
CA THR A 57 0.54 18.47 -2.84
C THR A 57 0.74 17.07 -3.37
N LEU A 58 -0.31 16.47 -3.96
CA LEU A 58 -0.24 15.16 -4.61
C LEU A 58 0.76 15.24 -5.77
N THR A 59 1.80 14.42 -5.71
CA THR A 59 2.90 14.39 -6.68
C THR A 59 2.87 13.13 -7.54
N VAL A 60 2.56 11.97 -6.93
CA VAL A 60 2.45 10.70 -7.65
C VAL A 60 1.24 9.93 -7.14
N PHE A 61 0.50 9.32 -8.06
CA PHE A 61 -0.56 8.36 -7.77
C PHE A 61 -0.35 7.11 -8.63
N CYS A 62 -0.41 5.94 -8.00
CA CYS A 62 -0.33 4.65 -8.68
C CYS A 62 -1.43 3.73 -8.17
N PHE A 63 -1.96 2.90 -9.06
CA PHE A 63 -3.11 2.03 -8.80
C PHE A 63 -2.91 0.66 -9.45
N GLY A 64 -3.37 -0.38 -8.76
CA GLY A 64 -3.44 -1.75 -9.24
C GLY A 64 -4.75 -2.42 -8.86
N TYR A 65 -5.22 -3.31 -9.73
CA TYR A 65 -6.41 -4.13 -9.50
C TYR A 65 -6.07 -5.61 -9.61
N GLY A 66 -6.83 -6.46 -8.92
CA GLY A 66 -6.55 -7.88 -8.85
C GLY A 66 -5.44 -8.22 -7.86
N LEU A 67 -5.35 -7.48 -6.75
CA LEU A 67 -4.47 -7.76 -5.62
C LEU A 67 -4.53 -9.25 -5.23
N LYS A 68 -3.39 -9.92 -5.36
CA LYS A 68 -3.18 -11.34 -5.02
C LYS A 68 -2.41 -11.50 -3.73
N LEU A 69 -1.42 -10.63 -3.53
CA LEU A 69 -0.53 -10.65 -2.40
C LEU A 69 -0.40 -9.25 -1.81
N LEU A 70 -0.49 -9.18 -0.50
CA LEU A 70 -0.03 -8.06 0.31
C LEU A 70 0.61 -8.67 1.55
N ARG A 71 1.86 -8.30 1.85
CA ARG A 71 2.62 -8.84 2.99
C ARG A 71 3.71 -7.87 3.43
N ILE A 72 4.23 -8.08 4.63
CA ILE A 72 5.44 -7.44 5.11
C ILE A 72 6.57 -8.46 5.12
N ASP A 73 7.75 -8.06 4.64
CA ASP A 73 8.98 -8.85 4.71
C ASP A 73 10.18 -7.89 4.83
N ASN A 74 11.16 -8.20 5.69
CA ASN A 74 12.33 -7.37 5.96
C ASN A 74 12.02 -5.86 6.11
N ASP A 75 11.04 -5.52 6.96
CA ASP A 75 10.57 -4.14 7.23
C ASP A 75 10.06 -3.37 6.01
N LYS A 76 9.68 -4.08 4.94
CA LYS A 76 9.09 -3.52 3.73
C LYS A 76 7.74 -4.16 3.43
N ILE A 77 6.88 -3.39 2.76
CA ILE A 77 5.58 -3.86 2.31
C ILE A 77 5.70 -4.27 0.84
N TYR A 78 5.22 -5.46 0.52
CA TYR A 78 5.18 -5.98 -0.84
C TYR A 78 3.74 -6.28 -1.25
N GLY A 79 3.37 -5.79 -2.44
CA GLY A 79 2.10 -6.07 -3.09
C GLY A 79 2.31 -6.73 -4.45
N GLU A 80 1.40 -7.62 -4.83
CA GLU A 80 1.33 -8.17 -6.19
C GLU A 80 -0.11 -8.11 -6.69
N THR A 81 -0.30 -7.59 -7.90
CA THR A 81 -1.59 -7.56 -8.58
C THR A 81 -1.51 -8.34 -9.88
N ASP A 82 -2.56 -9.08 -10.20
CA ASP A 82 -2.72 -9.74 -11.51
C ASP A 82 -4.15 -9.53 -12.00
N PHE A 83 -4.26 -8.77 -13.09
CA PHE A 83 -5.52 -8.54 -13.77
C PHE A 83 -5.35 -8.70 -15.28
N ASN A 84 -6.07 -9.65 -15.85
CA ASN A 84 -6.07 -9.95 -17.29
C ASN A 84 -4.65 -10.16 -17.87
N GLY A 85 -3.76 -10.78 -17.11
CA GLY A 85 -2.38 -11.06 -17.53
C GLY A 85 -1.42 -9.90 -17.35
N ILE A 86 -1.87 -8.73 -16.90
CA ILE A 86 -1.00 -7.62 -16.51
C ILE A 86 -0.64 -7.83 -15.04
N LYS A 87 0.65 -8.12 -14.80
CA LYS A 87 1.17 -8.31 -13.45
C LYS A 87 1.90 -7.07 -13.01
N ARG A 88 1.61 -6.61 -11.78
CA ARG A 88 2.34 -5.51 -11.16
C ARG A 88 2.85 -5.91 -9.81
N SER A 89 4.09 -5.52 -9.50
CA SER A 89 4.65 -5.60 -8.16
C SER A 89 4.71 -4.20 -7.56
N LEU A 90 4.50 -4.15 -6.25
CA LEU A 90 4.64 -2.98 -5.40
C LEU A 90 5.66 -3.32 -4.32
N GLU A 91 6.63 -2.43 -4.12
CA GLU A 91 7.50 -2.42 -2.94
C GLU A 91 7.38 -1.06 -2.26
N ILE A 92 7.20 -1.03 -0.94
CA ILE A 92 7.20 0.19 -0.13
C ILE A 92 8.20 0.02 1.02
N ASP A 93 9.09 0.99 1.18
CA ASP A 93 9.86 1.21 2.40
C ASP A 93 9.17 2.34 3.20
N PRO A 94 8.41 2.00 4.25
CA PRO A 94 7.63 2.97 5.01
C PRO A 94 8.51 3.89 5.88
N LEU A 95 9.71 3.44 6.29
CA LEU A 95 10.63 4.22 7.13
C LEU A 95 11.32 5.34 6.34
N ASN A 96 11.58 5.10 5.06
CA ASN A 96 12.18 6.07 4.15
C ASN A 96 11.17 6.79 3.27
N ILE A 97 9.91 6.36 3.26
CA ILE A 97 8.83 6.86 2.39
C ILE A 97 9.26 6.80 0.93
N THR A 98 9.65 5.60 0.52
CA THR A 98 9.93 5.30 -0.88
C THR A 98 9.05 4.14 -1.32
N PHE A 99 8.66 4.15 -2.59
CA PHE A 99 7.89 3.07 -3.17
C PHE A 99 8.25 2.88 -4.63
N LYS A 100 8.00 1.67 -5.13
CA LYS A 100 8.25 1.28 -6.51
C LYS A 100 7.09 0.45 -7.01
N TRP A 101 6.59 0.79 -8.19
CA TRP A 101 5.72 -0.06 -8.98
C TRP A 101 6.49 -0.58 -10.19
N GLU A 102 6.36 -1.86 -10.50
CA GLU A 102 6.90 -2.45 -11.73
C GLU A 102 5.83 -3.24 -12.46
N ASP A 103 5.72 -3.01 -13.76
CA ASP A 103 4.87 -3.79 -14.66
C ASP A 103 5.69 -4.96 -15.21
N SER A 104 5.09 -6.15 -15.23
CA SER A 104 5.63 -7.36 -15.85
C SER A 104 4.57 -7.96 -16.79
N PHE A 105 5.04 -8.43 -17.95
CA PHE A 105 4.22 -8.97 -19.05
C PHE A 105 4.55 -10.44 -19.29
#